data_AF-A0A0M3K4N6-F1
#
_entry.id   AF-A0A0M3K4N6-F1
#
_cell.length_a   1.000
_cell.length_b   1.000
_cell.length_c   1.000
_cell.angle_alpha   90.00
_cell.angle_beta   90.00
_cell.angle_gamma   90.00
#
_symmetry.space_group_name_H-M   'P 1'
#
loop_
_entity.id
_entity.type
_entity.pdbx_description
1 polymer ?
#
loop_
_entity_poly.entity_id
_entity_poly.type
_entity_poly.pdbx_seq_one_letter_code
_entity_poly.pdbx_strand_id
1 'polypeptide(L)'
;MSLVIERARSAANALVVVGGISVMNGFLAGCIQAEKSYTMQHYTNTHWITTVSIFAALSATFLRSFTTLSHSLILMITTNLFAITVAAAAAIADAFNVLIVLRDFQAILANVYFSKIQVYGMIGYSMLDFLLCCITVVLIATILGACIGGIIETRIQLRSSWMLSLGISLIVVSVLKLFAWLYELHWIRKFGDLIR
;
A
#
# COMPACT_ATOMS: atom_id res chain seq x y z
N MET A 1 -9.91 -26.40 3.33
CA MET A 1 -9.20 -25.60 4.36
C MET A 1 -7.67 -25.60 4.19
N SER A 2 -7.00 -26.75 3.98
CA SER A 2 -5.52 -26.81 3.82
C SER A 2 -4.98 -25.96 2.65
N LEU A 3 -5.62 -26.04 1.48
CA LEU A 3 -5.18 -25.35 0.26
C LEU A 3 -5.27 -23.81 0.36
N VAL A 4 -6.21 -23.29 1.16
CA VAL A 4 -6.39 -21.84 1.38
C VAL A 4 -5.31 -21.31 2.33
N ILE A 5 -5.00 -22.07 3.38
CA ILE A 5 -3.93 -21.75 4.34
C ILE A 5 -2.56 -21.82 3.66
N GLU A 6 -2.34 -22.81 2.79
CA GLU A 6 -1.12 -22.98 2.02
C GLU A 6 -0.90 -21.81 1.05
N ARG A 7 -1.97 -21.36 0.37
CA ARG A 7 -1.94 -20.13 -0.45
C ARG A 7 -1.62 -18.89 0.37
N ALA A 8 -2.20 -18.73 1.55
CA ALA A 8 -1.91 -17.60 2.43
C ALA A 8 -0.45 -17.58 2.90
N ARG A 9 0.12 -18.76 3.20
CA ARG A 9 1.52 -18.89 3.58
C ARG A 9 2.46 -18.63 2.41
N SER A 10 2.12 -19.12 1.22
CA SER A 10 2.86 -18.80 -0.02
C SER A 10 2.80 -17.29 -0.31
N ALA A 11 1.64 -16.66 -0.16
CA ALA A 11 1.47 -15.22 -0.32
C ALA A 11 2.28 -14.42 0.71
N ALA A 12 2.34 -14.87 1.97
CA ALA A 12 3.18 -14.24 2.99
C ALA A 12 4.66 -14.32 2.64
N ASN A 13 5.14 -15.49 2.19
CA ASN A 13 6.54 -15.64 1.74
C ASN A 13 6.84 -14.77 0.52
N ALA A 14 5.93 -14.71 -0.45
CA ALA A 14 6.06 -13.81 -1.59
C ALA A 14 6.09 -12.33 -1.15
N LEU A 15 5.30 -11.97 -0.15
CA LEU A 15 5.28 -10.60 0.40
C LEU A 15 6.60 -10.23 1.08
N VAL A 16 7.30 -11.19 1.71
CA VAL A 16 8.66 -10.96 2.25
C VAL A 16 9.62 -10.62 1.10
N VAL A 17 9.58 -11.39 0.00
CA VAL A 17 10.43 -11.15 -1.18
C VAL A 17 10.13 -9.79 -1.80
N VAL A 18 8.84 -9.48 -2.00
CA VAL A 18 8.38 -8.19 -2.53
C VAL A 18 8.87 -7.05 -1.64
N GLY A 19 8.72 -7.15 -0.32
CA GLY A 19 9.22 -6.13 0.60
C GLY A 19 10.74 -5.95 0.53
N GLY A 20 11.50 -7.03 0.36
CA GLY A 20 12.94 -6.98 0.13
C GLY A 20 13.30 -6.24 -1.17
N ILE A 21 12.58 -6.51 -2.26
CA ILE A 21 12.76 -5.81 -3.53
C ILE A 21 12.41 -4.33 -3.38
N SER A 22 11.34 -3.98 -2.66
CA SER A 22 10.97 -2.58 -2.39
C SER A 22 12.05 -1.81 -1.64
N VAL A 23 12.68 -2.44 -0.64
CA VAL A 23 13.83 -1.83 0.07
C VAL A 23 15.00 -1.60 -0.89
N MET A 24 15.30 -2.57 -1.74
CA MET A 24 16.40 -2.45 -2.70
C MET A 24 16.11 -1.37 -3.75
N ASN A 25 14.86 -1.25 -4.20
CA ASN A 25 14.43 -0.19 -5.13
C ASN A 25 14.58 1.19 -4.49
N GLY A 26 14.14 1.36 -3.24
CA GLY A 26 14.32 2.59 -2.48
C GLY A 26 15.80 2.94 -2.26
N PHE A 27 16.63 1.95 -1.96
CA PHE A 27 18.08 2.14 -1.82
C PHE A 27 18.72 2.63 -3.12
N LEU A 28 18.42 1.97 -4.25
CA LEU A 28 18.94 2.38 -5.57
C LEU A 28 18.47 3.79 -5.94
N ALA A 29 17.21 4.13 -5.68
CA ALA A 29 16.66 5.47 -5.91
C ALA A 29 17.39 6.53 -5.08
N GLY A 30 17.74 6.22 -3.83
CA GLY A 30 18.57 7.08 -2.98
C GLY A 30 19.98 7.26 -3.55
N CYS A 31 20.63 6.18 -4.00
CA CYS A 31 21.97 6.24 -4.58
C CYS A 31 22.04 7.11 -5.84
N ILE A 32 21.02 7.05 -6.69
CA ILE A 32 20.96 7.85 -7.93
C ILE A 32 20.30 9.21 -7.73
N GLN A 33 19.88 9.55 -6.50
CA GLN A 33 19.13 10.78 -6.17
C GLN A 33 17.87 10.96 -7.03
N ALA A 34 17.16 9.86 -7.32
CA ALA A 34 15.85 9.89 -7.98
C ALA A 34 14.69 10.12 -6.99
N GLU A 35 15.01 10.50 -5.75
CA GLU A 35 14.05 10.91 -4.74
C GLU A 35 13.46 12.29 -5.03
N LYS A 36 12.42 12.66 -4.28
CA LYS A 36 11.78 13.97 -4.45
C LYS A 36 12.79 15.10 -4.29
N SER A 37 13.06 15.81 -5.38
CA SER A 37 13.85 17.04 -5.37
C SER A 37 12.94 18.26 -5.20
N TYR A 38 13.49 19.34 -4.64
CA TYR A 38 12.80 20.64 -4.49
C TYR A 38 12.32 21.24 -5.83
N THR A 39 12.85 20.75 -6.94
CA THR A 39 12.54 21.18 -8.31
C THR A 39 11.28 20.53 -8.89
N MET A 40 10.68 19.54 -8.22
CA MET A 40 9.47 18.83 -8.66
C MET A 40 8.33 18.98 -7.65
N GLN A 41 7.48 20.01 -7.82
CA GLN A 41 6.44 20.40 -6.85
C GLN A 41 5.39 19.31 -6.56
N HIS A 42 5.11 18.42 -7.51
CA HIS A 42 4.06 17.41 -7.40
C HIS A 42 4.56 15.96 -7.29
N TYR A 43 5.87 15.75 -7.32
CA TYR A 43 6.45 14.43 -7.11
C TYR A 43 6.40 14.07 -5.62
N THR A 44 5.95 12.85 -5.31
CA THR A 44 5.77 12.37 -3.95
C THR A 44 6.75 11.24 -3.68
N ASN A 45 7.44 11.28 -2.55
CA ASN A 45 8.40 10.24 -2.21
C ASN A 45 7.69 9.08 -1.51
N THR A 46 7.73 7.88 -2.10
CA THR A 46 6.92 6.72 -1.68
C THR A 46 7.76 5.53 -1.17
N HIS A 47 9.09 5.51 -1.34
CA HIS A 47 9.91 4.36 -0.95
C HIS A 47 9.82 3.98 0.54
N TRP A 48 9.70 4.95 1.45
CA TRP A 48 9.57 4.68 2.89
C TRP A 48 8.17 4.16 3.28
N ILE A 49 7.21 4.27 2.37
CA ILE A 49 5.84 3.79 2.54
C ILE A 49 5.77 2.30 2.21
N THR A 50 6.59 1.83 1.26
CA THR A 50 6.61 0.44 0.79
C THR A 50 7.28 -0.53 1.78
N THR A 51 8.13 -0.06 2.69
CA THR A 51 8.74 -0.86 3.78
C THR A 51 7.71 -1.40 4.77
N VAL A 52 6.51 -0.83 4.83
CA VAL A 52 5.40 -1.34 5.66
C VAL A 52 4.98 -2.75 5.25
N SER A 53 5.20 -3.13 3.97
CA SER A 53 4.95 -4.48 3.46
C SER A 53 5.77 -5.57 4.17
N ILE A 54 7.00 -5.26 4.61
CA ILE A 54 7.87 -6.21 5.34
C ILE A 54 7.26 -6.55 6.70
N PHE A 55 6.75 -5.55 7.43
CA PHE A 55 6.12 -5.79 8.72
C PHE A 55 4.84 -6.63 8.59
N ALA A 56 4.05 -6.41 7.54
CA ALA A 56 2.89 -7.25 7.23
C ALA A 56 3.28 -8.68 6.82
N ALA A 57 4.37 -8.84 6.06
CA ALA A 57 4.88 -10.13 5.65
C ALA A 57 5.40 -10.94 6.85
N LEU A 58 6.17 -10.31 7.72
CA LEU A 58 6.71 -10.95 8.93
C LEU A 58 5.57 -11.33 9.87
N SER A 59 4.58 -10.45 10.09
CA SER A 59 3.45 -10.76 10.97
C SER A 59 2.62 -11.96 10.46
N ALA A 60 2.48 -12.12 9.14
CA ALA A 60 1.83 -13.28 8.52
C ALA A 60 2.71 -14.55 8.57
N THR A 61 4.02 -14.42 8.40
CA THR A 61 4.96 -15.55 8.39
C THR A 61 5.15 -16.17 9.78
N PHE A 62 5.18 -15.35 10.83
CA PHE A 62 5.31 -15.81 12.21
C PHE A 62 4.00 -16.38 12.80
N LEU A 63 2.90 -16.31 12.05
CA LEU A 63 1.61 -16.82 12.50
C LEU A 63 1.57 -18.35 12.41
N ARG A 64 1.42 -19.01 13.57
CA ARG A 64 1.32 -20.48 13.65
C ARG A 64 0.03 -21.04 13.06
N SER A 65 -1.08 -20.33 13.20
CA SER A 65 -2.41 -20.75 12.73
C SER A 65 -3.21 -19.55 12.25
N PHE A 66 -3.79 -19.66 11.05
CA PHE A 66 -4.68 -18.66 10.46
C PHE A 66 -6.14 -18.77 10.93
N THR A 67 -6.48 -19.84 11.67
CA THR A 67 -7.85 -20.17 12.07
C THR A 67 -8.11 -19.97 13.57
N THR A 68 -7.06 -19.96 14.39
CA THR A 68 -7.20 -19.87 15.85
C THR A 68 -7.16 -18.40 16.30
N LEU A 69 -8.21 -17.93 16.97
CA LEU A 69 -8.28 -16.56 17.50
C LEU A 69 -7.24 -16.36 18.60
N SER A 70 -6.10 -15.76 18.25
CA SER A 70 -5.00 -15.43 19.17
C SER A 70 -4.65 -13.93 19.09
N HIS A 71 -3.94 -13.43 20.10
CA HIS A 71 -3.38 -12.07 20.05
C HIS A 71 -2.47 -11.85 18.83
N SER A 72 -1.74 -12.89 18.41
CA SER A 72 -0.90 -12.85 17.20
C SER A 72 -1.72 -12.76 15.91
N LEU A 73 -2.89 -13.42 15.83
CA LEU A 73 -3.80 -13.29 14.70
C LEU A 73 -4.37 -11.87 14.60
N ILE A 74 -4.79 -11.30 15.73
CA ILE A 74 -5.32 -9.92 15.79
C ILE A 74 -4.24 -8.92 15.36
N LEU A 75 -3.00 -9.08 15.84
CA LEU A 75 -1.87 -8.24 15.45
C LEU A 75 -1.56 -8.37 13.96
N MET A 76 -1.56 -9.59 13.42
CA MET A 76 -1.34 -9.84 11.99
C MET A 76 -2.43 -9.19 11.14
N ILE A 77 -3.71 -9.34 11.49
CA ILE A 77 -4.82 -8.70 10.76
C ILE A 77 -4.68 -7.18 10.81
N THR A 78 -4.40 -6.60 11.98
CA THR A 78 -4.25 -5.14 12.14
C THR A 78 -3.08 -4.60 11.32
N THR A 79 -1.93 -5.27 11.38
CA THR A 79 -0.73 -4.87 10.60
C THR A 79 -0.96 -5.00 9.10
N ASN A 80 -1.63 -6.05 8.64
CA ASN A 80 -1.97 -6.24 7.23
C ASN A 80 -3.02 -5.24 6.74
N LEU A 81 -4.02 -4.87 7.56
CA LEU A 81 -4.99 -3.82 7.23
C LEU A 81 -4.34 -2.43 7.15
N PHE A 82 -3.37 -2.15 8.01
CA PHE A 82 -2.59 -0.92 7.89
C PHE A 82 -1.72 -0.95 6.63
N ALA A 83 -1.02 -2.05 6.37
CA ALA A 83 -0.15 -2.17 5.21
C ALA A 83 -0.91 -2.09 3.87
N ILE A 84 -2.12 -2.65 3.75
CA ILE A 84 -2.90 -2.58 2.51
C ILE A 84 -3.38 -1.16 2.21
N THR A 85 -3.78 -0.39 3.23
CA THR A 85 -4.22 1.00 3.04
C THR A 85 -3.06 1.89 2.63
N VAL A 86 -1.92 1.70 3.28
CA VAL A 86 -0.66 2.37 3.00
C VAL A 86 -0.15 2.03 1.59
N ALA A 87 -0.14 0.75 1.20
CA ALA A 87 0.28 0.31 -0.13
C ALA A 87 -0.68 0.79 -1.24
N ALA A 88 -1.99 0.84 -0.98
CA ALA A 88 -2.96 1.38 -1.93
C ALA A 88 -2.76 2.89 -2.14
N ALA A 89 -2.50 3.65 -1.08
CA ALA A 89 -2.19 5.07 -1.19
C ALA A 89 -0.86 5.31 -1.94
N ALA A 90 0.16 4.49 -1.67
CA ALA A 90 1.44 4.52 -2.39
C ALA A 90 1.25 4.23 -3.88
N ALA A 91 0.49 3.20 -4.25
CA ALA A 91 0.20 2.88 -5.65
C ALA A 91 -0.44 4.06 -6.41
N ILE A 92 -1.37 4.78 -5.77
CA ILE A 92 -1.98 5.97 -6.38
C ILE A 92 -0.93 7.08 -6.55
N ALA A 93 -0.11 7.34 -5.54
CA ALA A 93 0.96 8.33 -5.61
C ALA A 93 2.01 7.99 -6.69
N ASP A 94 2.40 6.72 -6.80
CA ASP A 94 3.36 6.24 -7.80
C ASP A 94 2.81 6.37 -9.21
N ALA A 95 1.52 6.07 -9.42
CA ALA A 95 0.86 6.30 -10.70
C ALA A 95 0.88 7.80 -11.09
N PHE A 96 0.62 8.70 -10.13
CA PHE A 96 0.72 10.13 -10.37
C PHE A 96 2.17 10.58 -10.65
N ASN A 97 3.15 10.04 -9.92
CA ASN A 97 4.57 10.32 -10.17
C ASN A 97 4.98 9.97 -11.59
N VAL A 98 4.60 8.78 -12.06
CA VAL A 98 4.85 8.35 -13.45
C VAL A 98 4.21 9.33 -14.44
N LEU A 99 2.95 9.70 -14.25
CA LEU A 99 2.26 10.64 -15.12
C LEU A 99 2.92 12.02 -15.16
N ILE A 100 3.36 12.54 -14.01
CA ILE A 100 4.03 13.84 -13.90
C ILE A 100 5.36 13.80 -14.66
N VAL A 101 6.19 12.79 -14.41
CA VAL A 101 7.51 12.68 -15.04
C VAL A 101 7.38 12.47 -16.55
N LEU A 102 6.38 11.70 -17.01
CA LEU A 102 6.11 11.51 -18.44
C LEU A 102 5.60 12.78 -19.13
N ARG A 103 4.66 13.50 -18.48
CA ARG A 103 4.12 14.75 -19.03
C ARG A 103 5.20 15.81 -19.19
N ASP A 104 6.06 15.95 -18.19
CA ASP A 104 7.06 17.01 -18.12
C ASP A 104 8.45 16.50 -18.57
N PHE A 105 8.51 15.32 -19.20
CA PHE A 105 9.75 14.59 -19.48
C PHE A 105 10.80 15.42 -20.22
N GLN A 106 10.41 16.09 -21.31
CA GLN A 106 11.32 16.90 -22.11
C GLN A 106 11.85 18.11 -21.32
N ALA A 107 11.00 18.73 -20.50
CA ALA A 107 11.38 19.86 -19.67
C ALA A 107 12.34 19.45 -18.54
N ILE A 108 12.12 18.28 -17.93
CA ILE A 108 12.98 17.72 -16.89
C ILE A 108 14.32 17.27 -17.50
N LEU A 109 14.30 16.65 -18.68
CA LEU A 109 15.51 16.19 -19.37
C LEU A 109 16.41 17.36 -19.84
N ALA A 110 15.81 18.49 -20.19
CA ALA A 110 16.52 19.72 -20.56
C ALA A 110 17.02 20.53 -19.35
N ASN A 111 16.63 20.15 -18.13
CA ASN A 111 16.98 20.89 -16.93
C ASN A 111 18.43 20.59 -16.49
N VAL A 112 19.22 21.65 -16.32
CA VAL A 112 20.64 21.58 -15.94
C VAL A 112 20.86 20.94 -14.56
N TYR A 113 19.86 21.00 -13.68
CA TYR A 113 19.94 20.44 -12.34
C TYR A 113 19.74 18.92 -12.29
N PHE A 114 19.33 18.27 -13.38
CA PHE A 114 19.12 16.83 -13.43
C PHE A 114 20.03 16.16 -14.46
N SER A 115 20.66 15.07 -14.05
CA SER A 115 21.33 14.17 -14.99
C SER A 115 20.30 13.33 -15.74
N LYS A 116 20.62 12.90 -16.97
CA LYS A 116 19.75 11.99 -17.73
C LYS A 116 19.44 10.71 -16.93
N ILE A 117 20.45 10.18 -16.23
CA ILE A 117 20.32 8.97 -15.39
C ILE A 117 19.30 9.19 -14.28
N GLN A 118 19.27 10.36 -13.64
CA GLN A 118 18.26 10.71 -12.65
C GLN A 118 16.86 10.71 -13.25
N VAL A 119 16.65 11.35 -14.41
CA VAL A 119 15.32 11.45 -15.04
C VAL A 119 14.79 10.06 -15.42
N TYR A 120 15.60 9.22 -16.05
CA TYR A 120 15.23 7.83 -16.35
C TYR A 120 15.05 7.00 -15.08
N GLY A 121 15.90 7.24 -14.08
CA GLY A 121 15.82 6.64 -12.74
C GLY A 121 14.49 6.92 -12.07
N MET A 122 14.01 8.17 -12.08
CA MET A 122 12.72 8.58 -11.50
C MET A 122 11.55 7.82 -12.11
N ILE A 123 11.52 7.65 -13.44
CA ILE A 123 10.48 6.87 -14.11
C ILE A 123 10.58 5.40 -13.74
N GLY A 124 11.76 4.80 -13.88
CA GLY A 124 11.97 3.37 -13.65
C GLY A 124 11.65 2.98 -12.22
N TYR A 125 12.12 3.79 -11.27
CA TYR A 125 11.83 3.65 -9.85
C TYR A 125 10.32 3.77 -9.56
N SER A 126 9.65 4.82 -10.05
CA SER A 126 8.22 5.04 -9.80
C SER A 126 7.34 3.94 -10.40
N MET A 127 7.71 3.44 -11.59
CA MET A 127 7.02 2.31 -12.23
C MET A 127 7.18 1.02 -11.43
N LEU A 128 8.39 0.75 -10.92
CA LEU A 128 8.65 -0.43 -10.13
C LEU A 128 7.93 -0.35 -8.77
N ASP A 129 7.96 0.79 -8.10
CA ASP A 129 7.22 1.00 -6.84
C ASP A 129 5.70 0.84 -7.05
N PHE A 130 5.14 1.40 -8.13
CA PHE A 130 3.74 1.19 -8.49
C PHE A 130 3.39 -0.31 -8.60
N LEU A 131 4.21 -1.07 -9.34
CA LEU A 131 4.00 -2.50 -9.55
C LEU A 131 4.13 -3.30 -8.24
N LEU A 132 5.14 -2.99 -7.43
CA LEU A 132 5.35 -3.61 -6.12
C LEU A 132 4.20 -3.30 -5.15
N CYS A 133 3.68 -2.08 -5.15
CA CYS A 133 2.50 -1.69 -4.37
C CYS A 133 1.25 -2.45 -4.81
N CYS A 134 0.99 -2.57 -6.12
CA CYS A 134 -0.12 -3.36 -6.63
C CYS A 134 -0.02 -4.84 -6.22
N ILE A 135 1.16 -5.45 -6.37
CA ILE A 135 1.40 -6.84 -5.94
C ILE A 135 1.20 -6.98 -4.43
N THR A 136 1.71 -6.04 -3.63
CA THR A 136 1.54 -5.99 -2.18
C THR A 136 0.06 -6.00 -1.79
N VAL A 137 -0.76 -5.17 -2.43
CA VAL A 137 -2.22 -5.13 -2.19
C VAL A 137 -2.87 -6.48 -2.47
N VAL A 138 -2.53 -7.12 -3.59
CA VAL A 138 -3.08 -8.44 -3.97
C VAL A 138 -2.66 -9.54 -2.98
N LEU A 139 -1.39 -9.54 -2.57
CA LEU A 139 -0.85 -10.51 -1.61
C LEU A 139 -1.47 -10.33 -0.21
N ILE A 140 -1.62 -9.10 0.26
CA ILE A 140 -2.27 -8.85 1.55
C ILE A 140 -3.76 -9.21 1.49
N ALA A 141 -4.45 -8.88 0.39
CA ALA A 141 -5.86 -9.25 0.22
C ALA A 141 -6.07 -10.78 0.24
N THR A 142 -5.14 -11.54 -0.36
CA THR A 142 -5.19 -13.01 -0.32
C THR A 142 -4.92 -13.57 1.09
N ILE A 143 -3.98 -12.99 1.85
CA ILE A 143 -3.73 -13.34 3.26
C ILE A 143 -4.98 -13.05 4.10
N LEU A 144 -5.53 -11.83 4.04
CA LEU A 144 -6.71 -11.44 4.79
C LEU A 144 -7.95 -12.25 4.40
N GLY A 145 -8.13 -12.55 3.11
CA GLY A 145 -9.22 -13.40 2.62
C GLY A 145 -9.18 -14.80 3.22
N ALA A 146 -7.99 -15.41 3.31
CA ALA A 146 -7.82 -16.70 3.98
C ALA A 146 -8.13 -16.64 5.49
N CYS A 147 -7.76 -15.54 6.15
CA CYS A 147 -8.07 -15.32 7.57
C CYS A 147 -9.58 -15.19 7.79
N ILE A 148 -10.24 -14.37 6.99
CA ILE A 148 -11.68 -14.14 7.08
C ILE A 148 -12.44 -15.43 6.81
N GLY A 149 -12.05 -16.20 5.78
CA GLY A 149 -12.64 -17.53 5.51
C GLY A 149 -12.51 -18.48 6.69
N GLY A 150 -11.31 -18.58 7.28
CA GLY A 150 -11.06 -19.42 8.46
C GLY A 150 -11.80 -18.97 9.72
N ILE A 151 -11.92 -17.66 9.94
CA ILE A 151 -12.67 -17.07 11.06
C ILE A 151 -14.17 -17.27 10.87
N ILE A 152 -14.71 -17.11 9.65
CA ILE A 152 -16.13 -17.34 9.37
C ILE A 152 -16.49 -18.80 9.59
N GLU A 153 -15.68 -19.74 9.12
CA GLU A 153 -15.92 -21.18 9.27
C GLU A 153 -15.88 -21.63 10.75
N THR A 154 -14.97 -21.06 11.56
CA THR A 154 -14.92 -21.27 13.02
C THR A 154 -15.99 -20.49 13.80
N ARG A 155 -16.43 -19.32 13.33
CA ARG A 155 -17.51 -18.51 13.94
C ARG A 155 -18.92 -18.99 13.56
N ILE A 156 -19.09 -19.71 12.45
CA ILE A 156 -20.33 -20.44 12.16
C ILE A 156 -20.61 -21.48 13.27
N GLN A 157 -19.58 -21.95 13.99
CA GLN A 157 -19.71 -22.74 15.21
C GLN A 157 -19.85 -21.89 16.50
N LEU A 158 -19.42 -20.63 16.52
CA LEU A 158 -19.50 -19.72 17.68
C LEU A 158 -20.21 -18.42 17.30
N ARG A 159 -21.55 -18.51 17.36
CA ARG A 159 -22.56 -17.47 17.17
C ARG A 159 -22.20 -16.14 17.88
N SER A 160 -21.50 -15.23 17.20
CA SER A 160 -21.41 -13.83 17.63
C SER A 160 -21.50 -12.88 16.44
N SER A 161 -22.73 -12.68 15.99
CA SER A 161 -23.12 -11.71 14.94
C SER A 161 -22.76 -10.26 15.29
N TRP A 162 -22.53 -9.97 16.56
CA TRP A 162 -22.22 -8.63 17.07
C TRP A 162 -20.82 -8.14 16.67
N MET A 163 -19.78 -8.99 16.77
CA MET A 163 -18.42 -8.57 16.38
C MET A 163 -18.28 -8.40 14.86
N LEU A 164 -18.98 -9.21 14.07
CA LEU A 164 -19.03 -9.06 12.61
C LEU A 164 -19.71 -7.73 12.23
N SER A 165 -20.84 -7.41 12.86
CA SER A 165 -21.56 -6.15 12.65
C SER A 165 -20.72 -4.92 13.03
N LEU A 166 -20.00 -4.98 14.16
CA LEU A 166 -19.09 -3.91 14.57
C LEU A 166 -17.92 -3.72 13.59
N GLY A 167 -17.33 -4.81 13.08
CA GLY A 167 -16.27 -4.74 12.07
C GLY A 167 -16.73 -4.13 10.75
N ILE A 168 -17.89 -4.56 10.24
CA ILE A 168 -18.50 -3.99 9.03
C ILE A 168 -18.84 -2.51 9.25
N SER A 169 -19.40 -2.16 10.41
CA SER A 169 -19.73 -0.78 10.75
C SER A 169 -18.50 0.13 10.79
N LEU A 170 -17.37 -0.35 11.33
CA LEU A 170 -16.11 0.38 11.33
C LEU A 170 -15.57 0.64 9.93
N ILE A 171 -15.63 -0.36 9.05
CA ILE A 171 -15.24 -0.22 7.63
C ILE A 171 -16.13 0.83 6.95
N VAL A 172 -17.45 0.76 7.14
CA VAL A 172 -18.41 1.74 6.58
C VAL A 172 -18.12 3.15 7.09
N VAL A 173 -17.84 3.33 8.38
CA VAL A 173 -17.50 4.64 8.97
C VAL A 173 -16.17 5.19 8.41
N SER A 174 -15.16 4.34 8.24
CA SER A 174 -13.88 4.75 7.64
C SER A 174 -14.03 5.17 6.17
N VAL A 175 -14.85 4.46 5.40
CA VAL A 175 -15.17 4.82 4.01
C VAL A 175 -15.94 6.13 3.94
N LEU A 176 -16.93 6.35 4.81
CA LEU A 176 -17.65 7.61 4.90
C LEU A 176 -16.73 8.79 5.24
N LYS A 177 -15.75 8.58 6.13
CA LYS A 177 -14.77 9.61 6.49
C LYS A 177 -13.87 9.96 5.30
N LEU A 178 -13.50 8.98 4.48
CA LEU A 178 -12.75 9.21 3.24
C LEU A 178 -13.56 10.06 2.24
N PHE A 179 -14.85 9.74 2.06
CA PHE A 179 -15.73 10.53 1.20
C PHE A 179 -15.95 11.95 1.73
N ALA A 180 -16.10 12.11 3.06
CA ALA A 180 -16.20 13.43 3.67
C ALA A 180 -14.93 14.26 3.43
N TRP A 181 -13.75 13.65 3.55
CA TRP A 181 -12.47 14.31 3.26
C TRP A 181 -12.32 14.69 1.78
N LEU A 182 -12.71 13.81 0.85
CA LEU A 182 -12.72 14.14 -0.59
C LEU A 182 -13.69 15.27 -0.92
N TYR A 183 -14.85 15.30 -0.26
CA TYR A 183 -15.84 16.36 -0.43
C TYR A 183 -15.33 17.70 0.11
N GLU A 184 -14.71 17.69 1.29
CA GLU A 184 -14.08 18.86 1.89
C GLU A 184 -12.96 19.42 0.99
N LEU A 185 -12.11 18.54 0.44
CA LEU A 185 -11.05 18.92 -0.49
C LEU A 185 -11.61 19.56 -1.78
N HIS A 186 -12.74 19.03 -2.31
CA HIS A 186 -13.43 19.62 -3.46
C HIS A 186 -14.01 21.00 -3.14
N TRP A 187 -14.58 21.16 -1.94
CA TRP A 187 -15.15 22.43 -1.49
C TRP A 187 -14.10 23.51 -1.29
N ILE A 188 -12.97 23.17 -0.66
CA ILE A 188 -11.83 24.07 -0.47
C ILE A 188 -11.26 24.51 -1.83
N ARG A 189 -11.14 23.60 -2.82
CA ARG A 189 -10.73 23.96 -4.18
C ARG A 189 -11.72 24.93 -4.84
N LYS A 190 -13.02 24.69 -4.73
CA LYS A 190 -14.05 25.60 -5.26
C LYS A 190 -13.99 26.99 -4.63
N PHE A 191 -13.75 27.10 -3.33
CA PHE A 191 -13.58 28.40 -2.67
C PHE A 191 -12.30 29.11 -3.12
N GLY A 192 -11.21 28.37 -3.30
CA GLY A 192 -9.96 28.90 -3.85
C GLY A 192 -10.13 29.46 -5.27
N ASP A 193 -10.94 28.82 -6.10
CA ASP A 193 -11.25 29.28 -7.46
C ASP A 193 -12.24 30.46 -7.49
N LEU A 194 -13.06 30.66 -6.46
CA LEU A 194 -14.03 31.76 -6.37
C LEU A 194 -13.41 33.07 -5.83
N ILE A 195 -12.31 32.96 -5.08
CA ILE A 195 -11.59 34.09 -4.47
C ILE A 195 -10.50 34.65 -5.42
N ARG A 196 -10.15 33.90 -6.48
CA ARG A 196 -9.12 34.25 -7.46
C ARG A 196 -9.71 34.92 -8.69
#